data_AF-A0A2I9DWD9-F1
#
_entry.id   AF-A0A2I9DWD9-F1
#
_cell.length_a   1.000
_cell.length_b   1.000
_cell.length_c   1.000
_cell.angle_alpha   90.00
_cell.angle_beta   90.00
_cell.angle_gamma   90.00
#
_symmetry.space_group_name_H-M   'P 1'
#
loop_
_entity.id
_entity.type
_entity.pdbx_description
1 polymer ?
#
loop_
_entity_poly.entity_id
_entity_poly.type
_entity_poly.pdbx_seq_one_letter_code
_entity_poly.pdbx_strand_id
1 'polypeptide(L)'
;MAHFPEIVALLVSVSALIITYRNRVDNKRQTKKSNEKAERAIKLSEGTVEMGLRNSISNARTNVNSAIRDLENFRLQNPKAELKVMTKLFWSAVEDLLNQYERACMLYLDNKLDKDRFKIEYSFEIRNIIEKGEYKDKYFPAHTSKYKAILKVYDEWENLEK
;
A
#
# COMPACT_ATOMS: atom_id res chain seq x y z
N MET A 1 23.33 -33.53 63.33
CA MET A 1 22.39 -32.45 62.94
C MET A 1 23.01 -31.33 62.10
N ALA A 2 24.33 -31.26 61.91
CA ALA A 2 24.98 -30.13 61.21
C ALA A 2 24.69 -30.01 59.70
N HIS A 3 24.41 -31.10 58.98
CA HIS A 3 24.25 -31.10 57.51
C HIS A 3 22.79 -31.02 57.01
N PHE A 4 21.81 -31.03 57.92
CA PHE A 4 20.39 -30.94 57.55
C PHE A 4 20.04 -29.69 56.71
N PRO A 5 20.48 -28.46 57.06
CA PRO A 5 20.18 -27.27 56.25
C PRO A 5 20.83 -27.32 54.85
N GLU A 6 22.01 -27.93 54.73
CA GLU A 6 22.73 -28.06 53.45
C GLU A 6 21.98 -28.97 52.47
N ILE A 7 21.41 -30.08 52.96
CA ILE A 7 20.61 -31.02 52.17
C ILE A 7 19.33 -30.34 51.65
N VAL A 8 18.66 -29.55 52.48
CA VAL A 8 17.44 -28.80 52.09
C VAL A 8 17.76 -27.75 51.02
N ALA A 9 18.85 -26.99 51.19
CA ALA A 9 19.28 -26.01 50.20
C ALA A 9 19.57 -26.65 48.84
N LEU A 10 20.26 -27.80 48.82
CA LEU A 10 20.57 -28.54 47.60
C LEU A 10 19.30 -29.01 46.87
N LEU A 11 18.29 -29.50 47.59
CA LEU A 11 17.00 -29.88 47.00
C LEU A 11 16.26 -28.70 46.37
N VAL A 12 16.25 -27.55 47.05
CA VAL A 12 15.64 -26.31 46.51
C VAL A 12 16.36 -25.89 45.22
N SER A 13 17.69 -25.87 45.21
CA SER A 13 18.47 -25.51 44.01
C SER A 13 18.22 -26.45 42.83
N VAL A 14 18.13 -27.77 43.06
CA VAL A 14 17.81 -28.74 42.00
C VAL A 14 16.39 -28.53 41.47
N SER A 15 15.41 -28.29 42.35
CA SER A 15 14.03 -28.02 41.93
C SER A 15 13.93 -26.73 41.10
N ALA A 16 14.66 -25.68 41.50
CA ALA A 16 14.73 -24.43 40.77
C ALA A 16 15.32 -24.63 39.36
N LEU A 17 16.40 -25.40 39.22
CA LEU A 17 16.99 -25.73 37.92
C LEU A 17 16.02 -26.45 36.99
N ILE A 18 15.21 -27.39 37.51
CA ILE A 18 14.20 -28.11 36.72
C ILE A 18 13.11 -27.14 36.25
N ILE A 19 12.62 -26.28 37.14
CA ILE A 19 11.62 -25.26 36.82
C ILE A 19 12.19 -24.29 35.77
N THR A 20 13.40 -23.80 35.95
CA THR A 20 14.08 -22.91 35.00
C THR A 20 14.27 -23.56 33.64
N TYR A 21 14.65 -24.85 33.60
CA TYR A 21 14.79 -25.58 32.35
C TYR A 21 13.46 -25.72 31.61
N ARG A 22 12.39 -26.11 32.32
CA ARG A 22 11.03 -26.18 31.75
C ARG A 22 10.56 -24.82 31.24
N ASN A 23 10.69 -23.78 32.06
CA ASN A 23 10.36 -22.41 31.68
C ASN A 23 11.15 -21.95 30.45
N ARG A 24 12.43 -22.32 30.32
CA ARG A 24 13.23 -21.96 29.15
C ARG A 24 12.74 -22.64 27.88
N VAL A 25 12.33 -23.90 27.96
CA VAL A 25 11.76 -24.63 26.81
C VAL A 25 10.40 -24.05 26.42
N ASP A 26 9.53 -23.79 27.39
CA ASP A 26 8.21 -23.22 27.14
C ASP A 26 8.32 -21.78 26.64
N ASN A 27 9.25 -20.97 27.16
CA ASN A 27 9.50 -19.63 26.67
C ASN A 27 9.99 -19.64 25.22
N LYS A 28 10.89 -20.56 24.84
CA LYS A 28 11.29 -20.73 23.41
C LYS A 28 10.09 -21.04 22.52
N ARG A 29 9.19 -21.92 22.95
CA ARG A 29 7.95 -22.26 22.22
C ARG A 29 7.02 -21.05 22.12
N GLN A 30 6.88 -20.28 23.20
CA GLN A 30 6.05 -19.09 23.26
C GLN A 30 6.61 -17.97 22.38
N THR A 31 7.93 -17.74 22.39
CA THR A 31 8.60 -16.81 21.47
C THR A 31 8.36 -17.21 20.03
N LYS A 32 8.51 -18.50 19.67
CA LYS A 32 8.22 -18.96 18.30
C LYS A 32 6.77 -18.66 17.89
N LYS A 33 5.80 -19.04 18.73
CA LYS A 33 4.37 -18.75 18.48
C LYS A 33 4.08 -17.25 18.41
N SER A 34 4.75 -16.44 19.23
CA SER A 34 4.62 -14.99 19.22
C SER A 34 5.15 -14.40 17.92
N ASN A 35 6.31 -14.89 17.43
CA ASN A 35 6.88 -14.46 16.16
C ASN A 35 5.99 -14.86 14.98
N GLU A 36 5.46 -16.09 14.96
CA GLU A 36 4.50 -16.53 13.93
C GLU A 36 3.23 -15.66 13.92
N LYS A 37 2.71 -15.29 15.10
CA LYS A 37 1.57 -14.36 15.20
C LYS A 37 1.92 -12.97 14.71
N ALA A 38 3.11 -12.46 15.05
CA ALA A 38 3.58 -11.16 14.58
C ALA A 38 3.73 -11.13 13.05
N GLU A 39 4.30 -12.18 12.45
CA GLU A 39 4.41 -12.30 11.00
C GLU A 39 3.04 -12.34 10.30
N ARG A 40 2.08 -13.10 10.86
CA ARG A 40 0.70 -13.10 10.36
C ARG A 40 0.03 -11.73 10.47
N ALA A 41 0.27 -11.01 11.56
CA ALA A 41 -0.25 -9.66 11.75
C ALA A 41 0.34 -8.67 10.73
N ILE A 42 1.63 -8.79 10.41
CA ILE A 42 2.28 -7.99 9.36
C ILE A 42 1.64 -8.27 8.00
N LYS A 43 1.50 -9.54 7.61
CA LYS A 43 0.85 -9.91 6.33
C LYS A 43 -0.60 -9.43 6.23
N LEU A 44 -1.35 -9.49 7.33
CA LEU A 44 -2.70 -8.95 7.39
C LEU A 44 -2.71 -7.42 7.23
N SER A 45 -1.74 -6.73 7.84
CA SER A 45 -1.56 -5.29 7.69
C SER A 45 -1.24 -4.92 6.25
N GLU A 46 -0.35 -5.65 5.58
CA GLU A 46 -0.03 -5.48 4.16
C GLU A 46 -1.29 -5.63 3.29
N GLY A 47 -2.06 -6.70 3.49
CA GLY A 47 -3.33 -6.90 2.78
C GLY A 47 -4.37 -5.79 3.03
N THR A 48 -4.37 -5.20 4.23
CA THR A 48 -5.24 -4.06 4.56
C THR A 48 -4.81 -2.79 3.81
N VAL A 49 -3.51 -2.55 3.71
CA VAL A 49 -2.95 -1.43 2.93
C VAL A 49 -3.29 -1.58 1.44
N GLU A 50 -3.08 -2.77 0.88
CA GLU A 50 -3.42 -3.07 -0.53
C GLU A 50 -4.92 -2.86 -0.82
N MET A 51 -5.79 -3.37 0.05
CA MET A 51 -7.24 -3.18 -0.10
C MET A 51 -7.64 -1.70 0.04
N GLY A 52 -7.04 -0.96 0.97
CA GLY A 52 -7.27 0.48 1.14
C GLY A 52 -6.86 1.27 -0.10
N LEU A 53 -5.73 0.91 -0.72
CA LEU A 53 -5.26 1.50 -1.96
C LEU A 53 -6.21 1.19 -3.12
N ARG A 54 -6.59 -0.07 -3.28
CA ARG A 54 -7.53 -0.52 -4.32
C ARG A 54 -8.86 0.21 -4.23
N ASN A 55 -9.41 0.34 -3.03
CA ASN A 55 -10.65 1.07 -2.78
C ASN A 55 -10.49 2.56 -3.11
N SER A 56 -9.37 3.18 -2.74
CA SER A 56 -9.11 4.59 -3.03
C SER A 56 -9.03 4.87 -4.53
N ILE A 57 -8.30 4.05 -5.29
CA ILE A 57 -8.22 4.14 -6.76
C ILE A 57 -9.59 3.90 -7.40
N SER A 58 -10.31 2.87 -6.94
CA SER A 58 -11.64 2.54 -7.46
C SER A 58 -12.65 3.67 -7.23
N ASN A 59 -12.62 4.29 -6.05
CA ASN A 59 -13.48 5.43 -5.70
C ASN A 59 -13.16 6.66 -6.54
N ALA A 60 -11.88 7.02 -6.68
CA ALA A 60 -11.46 8.13 -7.53
C ALA A 60 -11.85 7.90 -9.01
N ARG A 61 -11.72 6.66 -9.51
CA ARG A 61 -12.18 6.29 -10.86
C ARG A 61 -13.69 6.46 -11.01
N THR A 62 -14.43 6.06 -10.00
CA THR A 62 -15.90 6.23 -9.97
C THR A 62 -16.27 7.72 -10.01
N ASN A 63 -15.53 8.57 -9.30
CA ASN A 63 -15.73 10.02 -9.33
C ASN A 63 -15.46 10.62 -10.71
N VAL A 64 -14.37 10.19 -11.38
CA VAL A 64 -14.11 10.60 -12.78
C VAL A 64 -15.26 10.19 -13.70
N ASN A 65 -15.71 8.94 -13.61
CA ASN A 65 -16.82 8.44 -14.42
C ASN A 65 -18.13 9.20 -14.14
N SER A 66 -18.40 9.56 -12.89
CA SER A 66 -19.55 10.41 -12.53
C SER A 66 -19.41 11.81 -13.13
N ALA A 67 -18.25 12.45 -13.01
CA ALA A 67 -18.01 13.77 -13.60
C ALA A 67 -18.17 13.78 -15.13
N ILE A 68 -17.76 12.70 -15.82
CA ILE A 68 -17.98 12.52 -17.26
C ILE A 68 -19.49 12.48 -17.56
N ARG A 69 -20.24 11.63 -16.83
CA ARG A 69 -21.69 11.51 -17.02
C ARG A 69 -22.42 12.82 -16.75
N ASP A 70 -22.04 13.52 -15.70
CA ASP A 70 -22.65 14.81 -15.34
C ASP A 70 -22.35 15.88 -16.38
N LEU A 71 -21.12 15.93 -16.89
CA LEU A 71 -20.73 16.83 -17.98
C LEU A 71 -21.53 16.54 -19.27
N GLU A 72 -21.69 15.26 -19.62
CA GLU A 72 -22.45 14.85 -20.79
C GLU A 72 -23.94 15.19 -20.66
N ASN A 73 -24.56 14.85 -19.52
CA ASN A 73 -25.94 15.17 -19.22
C ASN A 73 -26.19 16.68 -19.25
N PHE A 74 -25.30 17.47 -18.65
CA PHE A 74 -25.41 18.92 -18.64
C PHE A 74 -25.34 19.50 -20.07
N ARG A 75 -24.44 18.98 -20.91
CA ARG A 75 -24.31 19.38 -22.32
C ARG A 75 -25.58 19.05 -23.11
N LEU A 76 -26.18 17.89 -22.89
CA LEU A 76 -27.43 17.49 -23.56
C LEU A 76 -28.61 18.38 -23.16
N GLN A 77 -28.72 18.71 -21.87
CA GLN A 77 -29.79 19.57 -21.34
C GLN A 77 -29.57 21.05 -21.69
N ASN A 78 -28.31 21.48 -21.85
CA ASN A 78 -27.95 22.87 -22.09
C ASN A 78 -26.97 23.02 -23.26
N PRO A 79 -27.39 22.80 -24.52
CA PRO A 79 -26.48 22.73 -25.68
C PRO A 79 -25.66 24.00 -25.96
N LYS A 80 -26.13 25.16 -25.47
CA LYS A 80 -25.48 26.47 -25.64
C LYS A 80 -24.79 26.98 -24.37
N ALA A 81 -24.81 26.22 -23.27
CA ALA A 81 -24.21 26.66 -22.02
C ALA A 81 -22.68 26.54 -22.04
N GLU A 82 -22.00 27.45 -21.36
CA GLU A 82 -20.56 27.39 -21.16
C GLU A 82 -20.22 26.24 -20.20
N LEU A 83 -19.40 25.29 -20.64
CA LEU A 83 -19.07 24.08 -19.87
C LEU A 83 -17.94 24.29 -18.84
N LYS A 84 -17.43 25.51 -18.68
CA LYS A 84 -16.21 25.82 -17.94
C LYS A 84 -16.19 25.28 -16.51
N VAL A 85 -17.31 25.38 -15.78
CA VAL A 85 -17.40 24.87 -14.40
C VAL A 85 -17.39 23.34 -14.38
N MET A 86 -18.15 22.70 -15.26
CA MET A 86 -18.21 21.24 -15.34
C MET A 86 -16.86 20.64 -15.78
N THR A 87 -16.19 21.28 -16.73
CA THR A 87 -14.83 20.89 -17.14
C THR A 87 -13.83 21.03 -15.99
N LYS A 88 -13.95 22.06 -15.15
CA LYS A 88 -13.11 22.18 -13.94
C LYS A 88 -13.36 21.04 -12.95
N LEU A 89 -14.61 20.65 -12.72
CA LEU A 89 -14.95 19.52 -11.85
C LEU A 89 -14.38 18.20 -12.37
N PHE A 90 -14.51 17.96 -13.67
CA PHE A 90 -13.91 16.80 -14.33
C PHE A 90 -12.39 16.73 -14.10
N TRP A 91 -11.68 17.83 -14.36
CA TRP A 91 -10.23 17.86 -14.13
C TRP A 91 -9.84 17.71 -12.66
N SER A 92 -10.65 18.23 -11.73
CA SER A 92 -10.43 18.00 -10.30
C SER A 92 -10.55 16.52 -9.93
N ALA A 93 -11.51 15.79 -10.52
CA ALA A 93 -11.65 14.35 -10.30
C ALA A 93 -10.48 13.56 -10.92
N VAL A 94 -10.00 13.97 -12.09
CA VAL A 94 -8.80 13.38 -12.71
C VAL A 94 -7.57 13.60 -11.82
N GLU A 95 -7.38 14.79 -11.26
CA GLU A 95 -6.27 15.06 -10.34
C GLU A 95 -6.33 14.20 -9.10
N ASP A 96 -7.51 14.00 -8.52
CA ASP A 96 -7.67 13.09 -7.38
C ASP A 96 -7.29 11.65 -7.75
N LEU A 97 -7.72 11.16 -8.92
CA LEU A 97 -7.32 9.84 -9.42
C LEU A 97 -5.80 9.71 -9.56
N LEU A 98 -5.14 10.70 -10.17
CA LEU A 98 -3.68 10.72 -10.33
C LEU A 98 -2.96 10.80 -8.98
N ASN A 99 -3.51 11.52 -7.99
CA ASN A 99 -2.97 11.54 -6.64
C ASN A 99 -3.06 10.16 -5.96
N GLN A 100 -4.11 9.37 -6.21
CA GLN A 100 -4.19 8.00 -5.70
C GLN A 100 -3.13 7.10 -6.34
N TYR A 101 -2.90 7.21 -7.65
CA TYR A 101 -1.80 6.48 -8.31
C TYR A 101 -0.42 6.93 -7.86
N GLU A 102 -0.21 8.23 -7.60
CA GLU A 102 1.06 8.72 -7.06
C GLU A 102 1.33 8.13 -5.68
N ARG A 103 0.31 8.07 -4.82
CA ARG A 103 0.40 7.41 -3.51
C ARG A 103 0.69 5.91 -3.65
N ALA A 104 0.01 5.24 -4.58
CA ALA A 104 0.27 3.84 -4.91
C ALA A 104 1.74 3.60 -5.24
N CYS A 105 2.28 4.42 -6.16
CA CYS A 105 3.66 4.33 -6.62
C CYS A 105 4.66 4.67 -5.52
N MET A 106 4.37 5.63 -4.64
CA MET A 106 5.22 5.90 -3.46
C MET A 106 5.32 4.70 -2.53
N LEU A 107 4.20 4.03 -2.24
CA LEU A 107 4.20 2.83 -1.41
C LEU A 107 4.95 1.66 -2.07
N TYR A 108 4.83 1.51 -3.39
CA TYR A 108 5.61 0.54 -4.17
C TYR A 108 7.12 0.82 -4.07
N LEU A 109 7.54 2.07 -4.27
CA LEU A 109 8.95 2.48 -4.19
C LEU A 109 9.51 2.29 -2.77
N ASP A 110 8.68 2.50 -1.75
CA ASP A 110 9.02 2.29 -0.34
C ASP A 110 9.08 0.80 0.08
N ASN A 111 8.82 -0.15 -0.83
CA ASN A 111 8.68 -1.60 -0.54
C ASN A 111 7.60 -1.92 0.52
N LYS A 112 6.52 -1.13 0.55
CA LYS A 112 5.37 -1.34 1.45
C LYS A 112 4.24 -2.16 0.83
N LEU A 113 4.43 -2.62 -0.40
CA LEU A 113 3.50 -3.43 -1.19
C LEU A 113 4.24 -4.62 -1.79
N ASP A 114 3.52 -5.70 -2.08
CA ASP A 114 4.04 -6.77 -2.93
C ASP A 114 4.29 -6.21 -4.35
N LYS A 115 5.57 -6.11 -4.73
CA LYS A 115 5.98 -5.48 -5.99
C LYS A 115 5.51 -6.25 -7.22
N ASP A 116 5.55 -7.57 -7.17
CA ASP A 116 5.20 -8.43 -8.31
C ASP A 116 3.70 -8.34 -8.56
N ARG A 117 2.92 -8.45 -7.49
CA ARG A 117 1.46 -8.31 -7.55
C ARG A 117 1.05 -6.91 -8.00
N PHE A 118 1.68 -5.87 -7.46
CA PHE A 118 1.40 -4.49 -7.84
C PHE A 118 1.68 -4.24 -9.33
N LYS A 119 2.81 -4.73 -9.85
CA LYS A 119 3.14 -4.61 -11.28
C LYS A 119 2.13 -5.33 -12.16
N ILE A 120 1.72 -6.56 -11.79
CA ILE A 120 0.69 -7.31 -12.52
C ILE A 120 -0.63 -6.52 -12.56
N GLU A 121 -1.05 -5.92 -11.45
CA GLU A 121 -2.32 -5.24 -11.34
C GLU A 121 -2.34 -3.86 -12.04
N TYR A 122 -1.24 -3.09 -11.95
CA TYR A 122 -1.25 -1.66 -12.31
C TYR A 122 -0.35 -1.28 -13.49
N SER A 123 0.49 -2.18 -14.02
CA SER A 123 1.40 -1.87 -15.15
C SER A 123 0.67 -1.26 -16.35
N PHE A 124 -0.42 -1.88 -16.79
CA PHE A 124 -1.20 -1.37 -17.92
C PHE A 124 -1.83 -0.01 -17.63
N GLU A 125 -2.34 0.20 -16.42
CA GLU A 125 -3.00 1.46 -16.06
C GLU A 125 -2.00 2.61 -15.97
N ILE A 126 -0.84 2.39 -15.33
CA ILE A 126 0.24 3.38 -15.22
C ILE A 126 0.80 3.74 -16.60
N ARG A 127 1.03 2.74 -17.47
CA ARG A 127 1.43 2.98 -18.87
C ARG A 127 0.42 3.88 -19.58
N ASN A 128 -0.87 3.56 -19.48
CA ASN A 128 -1.92 4.35 -20.11
C ASN A 128 -2.00 5.79 -19.58
N ILE A 129 -1.77 5.99 -18.28
CA ILE A 129 -1.78 7.33 -17.67
C ILE A 129 -0.70 8.23 -18.25
N ILE A 130 0.48 7.66 -18.55
CA ILE A 130 1.64 8.40 -19.07
C ILE A 130 1.58 8.55 -20.59
N GLU A 131 1.12 7.53 -21.30
CA GLU A 131 1.19 7.50 -22.76
C GLU A 131 -0.05 8.10 -23.45
N LYS A 132 -1.21 8.17 -22.78
CA LYS A 132 -2.44 8.68 -23.41
C LYS A 132 -2.55 10.20 -23.36
N GLY A 133 -2.80 10.76 -24.56
CA GLY A 133 -2.91 12.17 -24.94
C GLY A 133 -3.09 13.19 -23.81
N GLU A 134 -4.33 13.49 -23.41
CA GLU A 134 -4.64 14.65 -22.56
C GLU A 134 -4.00 14.59 -21.17
N TYR A 135 -3.67 13.40 -20.65
CA TYR A 135 -2.98 13.27 -19.37
C TYR A 135 -1.49 13.54 -19.51
N LYS A 136 -0.87 13.03 -20.58
CA LYS A 136 0.55 13.21 -20.86
C LYS A 136 0.92 14.69 -20.91
N ASP A 137 0.24 15.44 -21.75
CA ASP A 137 0.58 16.85 -22.00
C ASP A 137 0.29 17.75 -20.79
N LYS A 138 -0.76 17.43 -20.02
CA LYS A 138 -1.19 18.24 -18.88
C LYS A 138 -0.47 17.92 -17.57
N TYR A 139 -0.21 16.64 -17.31
CA TYR A 139 0.22 16.16 -16.00
C TYR A 139 1.62 15.54 -15.99
N PHE A 140 2.14 15.15 -17.16
CA PHE A 140 3.46 14.53 -17.28
C PHE A 140 4.43 15.29 -18.20
N PRO A 141 4.58 16.63 -18.05
CA PRO A 141 5.68 17.33 -18.71
C PRO A 141 7.03 16.83 -18.18
N ALA A 142 7.97 16.57 -19.09
CA ALA A 142 9.22 15.83 -18.84
C ALA A 142 10.06 16.31 -17.62
N HIS A 143 9.96 17.59 -17.24
CA HIS A 143 10.81 18.16 -16.18
C HIS A 143 10.04 18.81 -15.02
N THR A 144 8.71 18.87 -15.09
CA THR A 144 7.90 19.65 -14.13
C THR A 144 6.72 18.89 -13.55
N SER A 145 6.54 17.61 -13.91
CA SER A 145 5.45 16.81 -13.34
C SER A 145 5.54 16.71 -11.81
N LYS A 146 4.40 16.89 -11.15
CA LYS A 146 4.24 16.65 -9.71
C LYS A 146 4.15 15.16 -9.35
N TYR A 147 3.90 14.29 -10.34
CA TYR A 147 3.68 12.87 -10.16
C TYR A 147 4.97 12.07 -10.40
N LYS A 148 5.94 12.28 -9.52
CA LYS A 148 7.30 11.74 -9.67
C LYS A 148 7.36 10.25 -9.40
N ALA A 149 6.55 9.73 -8.48
CA ALA A 149 6.52 8.31 -8.18
C ALA A 149 5.94 7.52 -9.36
N ILE A 150 4.87 8.01 -9.99
CA ILE A 150 4.30 7.41 -11.22
C ILE A 150 5.38 7.29 -12.30
N LEU A 151 6.11 8.38 -12.57
CA LEU A 151 7.18 8.38 -13.58
C LEU A 151 8.31 7.40 -13.26
N LYS A 152 8.79 7.38 -12.01
CA LYS A 152 9.85 6.45 -11.57
C LYS A 152 9.44 4.99 -11.72
N VAL A 153 8.20 4.65 -11.35
CA VAL A 153 7.68 3.29 -11.45
C VAL A 153 7.51 2.88 -12.91
N TYR A 154 7.01 3.78 -13.75
CA TYR A 154 6.96 3.55 -15.19
C TYR A 154 8.34 3.33 -15.81
N ASP A 155 9.32 4.18 -15.47
CA ASP A 155 10.70 4.01 -15.91
C ASP A 155 11.28 2.67 -15.43
N GLU A 156 11.03 2.25 -14.18
CA GLU A 156 11.46 0.94 -13.64
C GLU A 156 10.87 -0.24 -14.44
N TRP A 157 9.71 -0.06 -15.07
CA TRP A 157 9.02 -1.14 -15.77
C TRP A 157 9.29 -1.17 -17.28
N GLU A 158 9.45 -0.01 -17.91
CA GLU A 158 9.59 0.14 -19.36
C GLU A 158 11.04 0.39 -19.80
N ASN A 159 11.88 1.04 -18.98
CA ASN A 159 13.30 1.21 -19.29
C ASN A 159 14.11 0.03 -18.73
N LEU A 160 14.17 -1.04 -19.51
CA LEU A 160 14.97 -2.24 -19.23
C LEU A 160 16.48 -2.06 -19.56
N GLU A 161 16.92 -0.90 -20.04
CA GLU A 161 18.32 -0.59 -20.37
C GLU A 161 19.07 0.14 -19.23
N LYS A 162 19.25 -0.53 -18.08
CA LYS A 162 20.25 -0.13 -17.07
C LYS A 162 21.24 -1.24 -16.78
#